data_AF-Q7MRS1-F1
#
_entry.id   AF-Q7MRS1-F1
#
_cell.length_a   1.000
_cell.length_b   1.000
_cell.length_c   1.000
_cell.angle_alpha   90.00
_cell.angle_beta   90.00
_cell.angle_gamma   90.00
#
_symmetry.space_group_name_H-M   'P 1'
#
loop_
_entity.id
_entity.type
_entity.pdbx_description
1 polymer ?
#
loop_
_entity_poly.entity_id
_entity_poly.type
_entity_poly.pdbx_seq_one_letter_code
_entity_poly.pdbx_strand_id
1 'polypeptide(L)'
;MSFEEILKSEALKLEIERLKEEFVSIEKFNEHLKISIIESETKIRVILPDGRIFGHNYQKTLEELGNAREYIESGTWRREVIRRVGEILERERKDTRRDGRLDHPREGEQRRDRSTASTDEELQARARFRRDRSAALRGDAGSSGISTREQQRAISAYGDSQRSPQKSDVNPLSIPLNELLALAGYEPKRDKTSRNNVVMRGGPGDNLVISRMPDDHYLYFNANNDSDRGTIFDFCRNRGISARDLIGAYERGGGEIQHSIERTGTSRTPANLKKIQDTWNALPPYSKSEDTYLEKVRKLSRETIALYSEIKIDERKNICFPSYALDEKSGYIMIVGYNKRLQSPLTKDKEGKPYEKPIKALHSGEKGLEILKATGLKQSNIKTLVIGESSIDMLSLVEMKKIDPFSSLLVATGGQLNESAQKLLGELSRRYPNAELIRAPDNDRDGIRMTEKIAGILQRESVELFPQLKDHNDDLKALKILNQASSDLRSELSNELSQTIRAARDQNHNHNKLLQKINEITKLIPPDRLQLQAINQLQQNQIEKGGRER
;
A
#
# COMPACT_ATOMS: atom_id res chain seq x y z
N MET A 1 -25.87 -25.71 7.82
CA MET A 1 -24.44 -25.74 8.17
C MET A 1 -23.92 -24.34 8.32
N SER A 2 -23.32 -24.01 9.47
CA SER A 2 -22.57 -22.75 9.64
C SER A 2 -21.25 -22.80 8.84
N PHE A 3 -20.63 -21.66 8.57
CA PHE A 3 -19.31 -21.61 7.91
C PHE A 3 -18.23 -22.38 8.71
N GLU A 4 -18.37 -22.43 10.04
CA GLU A 4 -17.53 -23.26 10.91
C GLU A 4 -17.74 -24.77 10.71
N GLU A 5 -18.94 -25.22 10.34
CA GLU A 5 -19.19 -26.64 10.02
C GLU A 5 -18.66 -27.03 8.64
N ILE A 6 -18.66 -26.09 7.69
CA ILE A 6 -18.06 -26.27 6.35
C ILE A 6 -16.54 -26.34 6.45
N LEU A 7 -15.89 -25.53 7.31
CA LEU A 7 -14.46 -25.62 7.61
C LEU A 7 -14.06 -26.90 8.37
N LYS A 8 -15.01 -27.56 9.04
CA LYS A 8 -14.81 -28.83 9.74
C LYS A 8 -15.04 -30.05 8.83
N SER A 9 -15.51 -29.85 7.59
CA SER A 9 -15.63 -30.91 6.59
C SER A 9 -14.28 -31.58 6.37
N GLU A 10 -14.21 -32.88 6.65
CA GLU A 10 -13.01 -33.70 6.48
C GLU A 10 -12.53 -33.70 5.02
N ALA A 11 -13.46 -33.60 4.06
CA ALA A 11 -13.15 -33.46 2.63
C ALA A 11 -12.57 -32.09 2.27
N LEU A 12 -13.02 -31.00 2.91
CA LEU A 12 -12.46 -29.67 2.69
C LEU A 12 -11.10 -29.52 3.40
N LYS A 13 -10.92 -30.15 4.56
CA LYS A 13 -9.62 -30.28 5.22
C LYS A 13 -8.65 -31.10 4.39
N LEU A 14 -9.06 -32.26 3.85
CA LEU A 14 -8.24 -33.09 2.96
C LEU A 14 -7.89 -32.35 1.67
N GLU A 15 -8.79 -31.56 1.09
CA GLU A 15 -8.47 -30.76 -0.11
C GLU A 15 -7.59 -29.54 0.22
N ILE A 16 -7.76 -28.92 1.40
CA ILE A 16 -6.85 -27.87 1.88
C ILE A 16 -5.46 -28.44 2.21
N GLU A 17 -5.37 -29.63 2.82
CA GLU A 17 -4.11 -30.34 3.07
C GLU A 17 -3.50 -30.83 1.75
N ARG A 18 -4.29 -31.34 0.80
CA ARG A 18 -3.84 -31.70 -0.55
C ARG A 18 -3.35 -30.49 -1.33
N LEU A 19 -4.00 -29.33 -1.18
CA LEU A 19 -3.52 -28.05 -1.74
C LEU A 19 -2.27 -27.57 -1.01
N LYS A 20 -2.14 -27.75 0.32
CA LYS A 20 -0.88 -27.47 1.05
C LYS A 20 0.27 -28.40 0.61
N GLU A 21 -0.03 -29.65 0.26
CA GLU A 21 0.90 -30.64 -0.28
C GLU A 21 1.22 -30.42 -1.77
N GLU A 22 0.25 -30.01 -2.61
CA GLU A 22 0.48 -29.60 -4.01
C GLU A 22 1.25 -28.27 -4.10
N PHE A 23 1.11 -27.38 -3.11
CA PHE A 23 1.83 -26.12 -2.98
C PHE A 23 3.06 -26.17 -2.07
N VAL A 24 3.68 -27.35 -1.89
CA VAL A 24 4.85 -27.65 -1.04
C VAL A 24 5.52 -26.41 -0.43
N SER A 25 5.12 -26.14 0.82
CA SER A 25 5.80 -25.36 1.86
C SER A 25 5.95 -23.83 1.66
N ILE A 26 4.95 -23.07 2.12
CA ILE A 26 5.07 -21.61 2.33
C ILE A 26 6.22 -21.26 3.30
N GLU A 27 6.53 -22.13 4.26
CA GLU A 27 7.64 -21.91 5.22
C GLU A 27 9.03 -22.12 4.59
N LYS A 28 9.17 -22.98 3.56
CA LYS A 28 10.42 -23.14 2.80
C LYS A 28 10.49 -22.20 1.59
N PHE A 29 9.35 -21.74 1.08
CA PHE A 29 9.22 -20.67 0.08
C PHE A 29 9.76 -19.34 0.61
N ASN A 30 9.50 -19.01 1.88
CA ASN A 30 10.00 -17.79 2.51
C ASN A 30 11.51 -17.83 2.82
N GLU A 31 12.10 -19.00 3.10
CA GLU A 31 13.55 -19.12 3.32
C GLU A 31 14.38 -19.21 2.02
N HIS A 32 13.81 -19.69 0.91
CA HIS A 32 14.50 -19.81 -0.38
C HIS A 32 14.35 -18.59 -1.31
N LEU A 33 13.47 -17.64 -0.97
CA LEU A 33 13.35 -16.34 -1.64
C LEU A 33 14.38 -15.33 -1.12
N LYS A 34 15.68 -15.65 -1.20
CA LYS A 34 16.71 -14.61 -1.31
C LYS A 34 16.65 -14.00 -2.72
N ILE A 35 15.54 -13.34 -3.05
CA ILE A 35 15.45 -12.51 -4.24
C ILE A 35 16.36 -11.30 -4.01
N SER A 36 17.54 -11.34 -4.62
CA SER A 36 18.39 -10.17 -4.78
C SER A 36 17.80 -9.30 -5.89
N ILE A 37 16.85 -8.42 -5.54
CA ILE A 37 16.33 -7.41 -6.46
C ILE A 37 17.44 -6.37 -6.64
N ILE A 38 18.12 -6.40 -7.79
CA ILE A 38 19.01 -5.31 -8.21
C ILE A 38 18.17 -4.39 -9.09
N GLU A 39 17.70 -3.29 -8.52
CA GLU A 39 17.01 -2.24 -9.28
C GLU A 39 18.03 -1.50 -10.15
N SER A 40 17.79 -1.50 -11.47
CA SER A 40 18.29 -0.46 -12.37
C SER A 40 17.21 -0.16 -13.40
N GLU A 41 17.17 1.10 -13.84
CA GLU A 41 16.01 1.87 -14.34
C GLU A 41 15.19 1.29 -15.51
N THR A 42 15.49 0.10 -16.04
CA THR A 42 14.73 -0.46 -17.18
C THR A 42 14.54 -1.99 -17.20
N LYS A 43 15.04 -2.79 -16.24
CA LYS A 43 14.86 -4.26 -16.26
C LYS A 43 14.84 -4.89 -14.86
N ILE A 44 13.84 -5.74 -14.59
CA ILE A 44 13.84 -6.68 -13.45
C ILE A 44 14.60 -7.95 -13.88
N ARG A 45 15.57 -8.39 -13.07
CA ARG A 45 16.22 -9.70 -13.19
C ARG A 45 15.85 -10.58 -12.01
N VAL A 46 15.34 -11.77 -12.29
CA VAL A 46 15.10 -12.82 -11.30
C VAL A 46 16.23 -13.85 -11.46
N ILE A 47 17.00 -14.08 -10.40
CA ILE A 47 18.07 -15.09 -10.37
C ILE A 47 17.58 -16.24 -9.49
N LEU A 48 17.51 -17.44 -10.06
CA LEU A 48 17.14 -18.67 -9.34
C LEU A 48 18.37 -19.27 -8.62
N PRO A 49 18.17 -20.12 -7.60
CA PRO A 49 19.27 -20.72 -6.82
C PRO A 49 20.26 -21.56 -7.64
N ASP A 50 19.86 -22.03 -8.82
CA ASP A 50 20.71 -22.78 -9.75
C ASP A 50 21.45 -21.88 -10.77
N GLY A 51 21.39 -20.56 -10.59
CA GLY A 51 22.09 -19.57 -11.42
C GLY A 51 21.35 -19.16 -12.69
N ARG A 52 20.14 -19.68 -12.95
CA ARG A 52 19.32 -19.24 -14.10
C ARG A 52 18.77 -17.84 -13.88
N ILE A 53 18.87 -16.99 -14.90
CA ILE A 53 18.41 -15.59 -14.86
C ILE A 53 17.23 -15.40 -15.82
N PHE A 54 16.09 -14.95 -15.30
CA PHE A 54 14.93 -14.54 -16.08
C PHE A 54 14.78 -13.02 -16.10
N GLY A 55 14.42 -12.45 -17.25
CA GLY A 55 14.09 -11.03 -17.39
C GLY A 55 13.07 -10.83 -18.50
N HIS A 56 11.87 -10.35 -18.15
CA HIS A 56 10.82 -9.97 -19.10
C HIS A 56 10.24 -8.59 -18.78
N ASN A 57 9.74 -7.96 -19.86
CA ASN A 57 9.39 -6.56 -19.98
C ASN A 57 8.18 -6.17 -19.09
N TYR A 58 8.29 -5.04 -18.39
CA TYR A 58 7.31 -4.48 -17.45
C TYR A 58 5.89 -4.34 -18.05
N GLN A 59 5.79 -4.07 -19.35
CA GLN A 59 4.51 -3.97 -20.05
C GLN A 59 3.73 -5.30 -20.10
N LYS A 60 4.42 -6.45 -20.19
CA LYS A 60 3.75 -7.76 -20.29
C LYS A 60 3.14 -8.19 -18.94
N THR A 61 3.78 -7.84 -17.83
CA THR A 61 3.24 -8.09 -16.47
C THR A 61 2.03 -7.20 -16.16
N LEU A 62 1.99 -5.98 -16.68
CA LEU A 62 0.81 -5.11 -16.59
C LEU A 62 -0.34 -5.58 -17.50
N GLU A 63 -0.05 -6.10 -18.70
CA GLU A 63 -1.04 -6.77 -19.54
C GLU A 63 -1.59 -8.05 -18.90
N GLU A 64 -0.75 -8.86 -18.25
CA GLU A 64 -1.18 -10.09 -17.56
C GLU A 64 -2.03 -9.79 -16.30
N LEU A 65 -1.76 -8.69 -15.58
CA LEU A 65 -2.61 -8.21 -14.47
C LEU A 65 -3.90 -7.54 -14.97
N GLY A 66 -3.85 -6.84 -16.10
CA GLY A 66 -5.03 -6.32 -16.81
C GLY A 66 -5.95 -7.45 -17.29
N ASN A 67 -5.36 -8.49 -17.87
CA ASN A 67 -6.05 -9.71 -18.29
C ASN A 67 -6.60 -10.50 -17.09
N ALA A 68 -5.92 -10.54 -15.94
CA ALA A 68 -6.45 -11.16 -14.72
C ALA A 68 -7.66 -10.40 -14.18
N ARG A 69 -7.62 -9.07 -14.21
CA ARG A 69 -8.76 -8.22 -13.84
C ARG A 69 -9.93 -8.40 -14.81
N GLU A 70 -9.68 -8.40 -16.12
CA GLU A 70 -10.69 -8.62 -17.15
C GLU A 70 -11.23 -10.06 -17.13
N TYR A 71 -10.41 -11.05 -16.77
CA TYR A 71 -10.80 -12.44 -16.55
C TYR A 71 -11.71 -12.62 -15.33
N ILE A 72 -11.44 -11.86 -14.25
CA ILE A 72 -12.26 -11.82 -13.03
C ILE A 72 -13.57 -11.05 -13.25
N GLU A 73 -13.52 -9.90 -13.92
CA GLU A 73 -14.67 -9.03 -14.22
C GLU A 73 -15.58 -9.60 -15.31
N SER A 74 -15.06 -10.34 -16.30
CA SER A 74 -15.85 -10.98 -17.37
C SER A 74 -16.62 -12.24 -16.94
N GLY A 75 -16.41 -12.73 -15.70
CA GLY A 75 -17.03 -13.95 -15.21
C GLY A 75 -16.57 -15.23 -15.95
N THR A 76 -15.53 -15.14 -16.77
CA THR A 76 -15.00 -16.27 -17.57
C THR A 76 -14.42 -17.36 -16.66
N TRP A 77 -13.87 -16.97 -15.51
CA TRP A 77 -13.46 -17.91 -14.46
C TRP A 77 -14.62 -18.74 -13.89
N ARG A 78 -15.86 -18.21 -13.82
CA ARG A 78 -17.04 -18.98 -13.37
C ARG A 78 -17.33 -20.13 -14.33
N ARG A 79 -17.26 -19.87 -15.65
CA ARG A 79 -17.43 -20.89 -16.69
C ARG A 79 -16.31 -21.93 -16.66
N GLU A 80 -15.06 -21.51 -16.42
CA GLU A 80 -13.90 -22.41 -16.34
C GLU A 80 -13.92 -23.28 -15.08
N VAL A 81 -14.38 -22.75 -13.94
CA VAL A 81 -14.58 -23.51 -12.70
C VAL A 81 -15.72 -24.52 -12.87
N ILE A 82 -16.87 -24.12 -13.44
CA ILE A 82 -17.98 -25.05 -13.74
C ILE A 82 -17.53 -26.14 -14.73
N ARG A 83 -16.74 -25.78 -15.74
CA ARG A 83 -16.18 -26.72 -16.73
C ARG A 83 -15.22 -27.71 -16.06
N ARG A 84 -14.28 -27.24 -15.22
CA ARG A 84 -13.31 -28.09 -14.51
C ARG A 84 -13.98 -29.00 -13.47
N VAL A 85 -14.99 -28.50 -12.75
CA VAL A 85 -15.81 -29.32 -11.85
C VAL A 85 -16.55 -30.40 -12.67
N GLY A 86 -17.09 -30.06 -13.84
CA GLY A 86 -17.66 -31.04 -14.76
C GLY A 86 -16.66 -32.11 -15.26
N GLU A 87 -15.42 -31.72 -15.57
CA GLU A 87 -14.35 -32.63 -16.00
C GLU A 87 -13.88 -33.57 -14.87
N ILE A 88 -13.83 -33.08 -13.63
CA ILE A 88 -13.49 -33.88 -12.44
C ILE A 88 -14.57 -34.94 -12.21
N LEU A 89 -15.84 -34.55 -12.29
CA LEU A 89 -16.98 -35.47 -12.14
C LEU A 89 -17.07 -36.51 -13.28
N GLU A 90 -16.61 -36.17 -14.49
CA GLU A 90 -16.49 -37.16 -15.58
C GLU A 90 -15.31 -38.12 -15.41
N ARG A 91 -14.20 -37.69 -14.82
CA ARG A 91 -13.06 -38.57 -14.50
C ARG A 91 -13.43 -39.59 -13.42
N GLU A 92 -14.09 -39.16 -12.35
CA GLU A 92 -14.60 -40.06 -11.30
C GLU A 92 -15.62 -41.08 -11.85
N ARG A 93 -16.41 -40.70 -12.87
CA ARG A 93 -17.32 -41.61 -13.61
C ARG A 93 -16.60 -42.64 -14.50
N LYS A 94 -15.39 -42.33 -14.98
CA LYS A 94 -14.59 -43.24 -15.81
C LYS A 94 -13.74 -44.18 -14.95
N ASP A 95 -13.29 -43.71 -13.80
CA ASP A 95 -12.54 -44.55 -12.85
C ASP A 95 -13.44 -45.56 -12.13
N THR A 96 -14.69 -45.22 -11.83
CA THR A 96 -15.70 -46.20 -11.33
C THR A 96 -16.13 -47.26 -12.36
N ARG A 97 -15.83 -47.07 -13.66
CA ARG A 97 -16.04 -48.10 -14.70
C ARG A 97 -14.81 -48.97 -14.95
N ARG A 98 -13.65 -48.62 -14.40
CA ARG A 98 -12.40 -49.37 -14.58
C ARG A 98 -12.16 -50.49 -13.56
N ASP A 99 -12.82 -50.44 -12.40
CA ASP A 99 -12.76 -51.50 -11.38
C ASP A 99 -13.60 -52.76 -11.69
N GLY A 100 -14.14 -52.87 -12.91
CA GLY A 100 -15.08 -53.93 -13.29
C GLY A 100 -14.60 -54.98 -14.31
N ARG A 101 -13.32 -55.04 -14.70
CA ARG A 101 -12.84 -56.10 -15.62
C ARG A 101 -11.47 -56.66 -15.25
N LEU A 102 -11.49 -57.95 -14.94
CA LEU A 102 -10.38 -58.88 -14.73
C LEU A 102 -9.45 -59.02 -15.96
N ASP A 103 -8.21 -59.41 -15.67
CA ASP A 103 -7.04 -59.61 -16.53
C ASP A 103 -7.24 -60.42 -17.81
N HIS A 104 -6.49 -60.02 -18.86
CA HIS A 104 -5.58 -60.92 -19.60
C HIS A 104 -4.55 -60.14 -20.45
N PRO A 105 -3.33 -60.69 -20.69
CA PRO A 105 -2.18 -59.96 -21.26
C PRO A 105 -1.95 -60.25 -22.75
N ARG A 106 -1.54 -59.24 -23.55
CA ARG A 106 -0.79 -59.34 -24.84
C ARG A 106 -0.10 -57.99 -25.10
N GLU A 107 1.24 -57.91 -25.17
CA GLU A 107 2.15 -58.16 -26.32
C GLU A 107 2.10 -57.11 -27.46
N GLY A 108 3.29 -56.64 -27.88
CA GLY A 108 3.56 -55.94 -29.15
C GLY A 108 3.84 -54.43 -28.99
N GLU A 109 5.09 -53.98 -29.13
CA GLU A 109 5.62 -53.31 -30.35
C GLU A 109 5.13 -51.85 -30.52
N GLN A 110 5.89 -50.83 -30.90
CA GLN A 110 7.14 -50.72 -31.63
C GLN A 110 7.68 -49.28 -31.46
N ARG A 111 9.01 -49.14 -31.54
CA ARG A 111 9.76 -47.89 -31.73
C ARG A 111 9.28 -47.12 -32.98
N ARG A 112 9.51 -45.79 -32.99
CA ARG A 112 10.10 -45.11 -34.16
C ARG A 112 10.78 -43.79 -33.77
N ASP A 113 12.11 -43.83 -33.92
CA ASP A 113 13.01 -42.71 -34.14
C ASP A 113 12.66 -41.93 -35.42
N ARG A 114 13.01 -40.64 -35.45
CA ARG A 114 13.75 -39.93 -36.53
C ARG A 114 13.65 -38.42 -36.26
N SER A 115 14.73 -37.72 -35.91
CA SER A 115 15.93 -37.34 -36.68
C SER A 115 15.85 -35.88 -37.14
N THR A 116 16.67 -35.08 -36.46
CA THR A 116 17.50 -33.96 -36.94
C THR A 116 17.56 -33.67 -38.45
N ALA A 117 17.39 -32.38 -38.79
CA ALA A 117 18.19 -31.60 -39.75
C ALA A 117 18.10 -30.13 -39.28
N SER A 118 19.20 -29.55 -38.78
CA SER A 118 20.12 -28.63 -39.50
C SER A 118 19.42 -27.35 -39.96
N THR A 119 19.98 -26.14 -39.85
CA THR A 119 21.38 -25.79 -40.12
C THR A 119 21.63 -24.34 -39.66
N ASP A 120 22.72 -24.14 -38.92
CA ASP A 120 23.85 -23.24 -39.25
C ASP A 120 23.67 -21.73 -39.54
N GLU A 121 22.47 -21.15 -39.57
CA GLU A 121 22.32 -19.69 -39.71
C GLU A 121 22.40 -18.92 -38.38
N GLU A 122 22.01 -19.54 -37.25
CA GLU A 122 22.05 -18.87 -35.94
C GLU A 122 23.45 -18.83 -35.29
N LEU A 123 24.36 -19.71 -35.72
CA LEU A 123 25.72 -19.78 -35.20
C LEU A 123 26.69 -18.80 -35.86
N GLN A 124 26.36 -18.28 -37.05
CA GLN A 124 27.13 -17.20 -37.70
C GLN A 124 26.68 -15.79 -37.28
N ALA A 125 25.45 -15.63 -36.77
CA ALA A 125 24.94 -14.34 -36.26
C ALA A 125 25.52 -13.95 -34.89
N ARG A 126 26.02 -14.91 -34.09
CA ARG A 126 26.56 -14.67 -32.74
C ARG A 126 28.05 -14.31 -32.69
N ALA A 127 28.78 -14.42 -33.80
CA ALA A 127 30.20 -14.10 -33.86
C ALA A 127 30.50 -12.64 -34.28
N ARG A 128 29.51 -11.86 -34.72
CA ARG A 128 29.69 -10.45 -35.16
C ARG A 128 29.36 -9.38 -34.11
N PHE A 129 28.94 -9.76 -32.91
CA PHE A 129 28.56 -8.79 -31.85
C PHE A 129 29.59 -8.66 -30.70
N ARG A 130 30.81 -9.18 -30.88
CA ARG A 130 31.90 -9.13 -29.88
C ARG A 130 33.14 -8.33 -30.31
N ARG A 131 33.05 -7.51 -31.36
CA ARG A 131 34.17 -6.64 -31.80
C ARG A 131 33.96 -5.12 -31.65
N ASP A 132 32.76 -4.63 -31.32
CA ASP A 132 32.52 -3.18 -31.21
C ASP A 132 32.34 -2.65 -29.78
N ARG A 133 32.75 -3.42 -28.76
CA ARG A 133 32.62 -3.01 -27.34
C ARG A 133 33.94 -2.70 -26.62
N SER A 134 34.99 -2.39 -27.38
CA SER A 134 36.32 -2.04 -26.85
C SER A 134 36.80 -0.64 -27.25
N ALA A 135 35.92 0.21 -27.80
CA ALA A 135 36.28 1.57 -28.26
C ALA A 135 35.51 2.71 -27.58
N ALA A 136 34.63 2.45 -26.59
CA ALA A 136 33.82 3.48 -25.92
C ALA A 136 34.18 3.68 -24.43
N LEU A 137 35.46 3.53 -24.08
CA LEU A 137 36.01 3.86 -22.74
C LEU A 137 37.11 4.94 -22.81
N ARG A 138 36.94 5.94 -23.68
CA ARG A 138 37.76 7.17 -23.69
C ARG A 138 36.90 8.36 -24.15
N GLY A 139 36.83 9.40 -23.31
CA GLY A 139 36.16 10.70 -23.57
C GLY A 139 34.63 10.59 -23.52
N ASP A 140 33.84 11.52 -23.00
CA ASP A 140 34.10 12.95 -22.80
C ASP A 140 33.13 13.45 -21.71
N ALA A 141 33.66 14.17 -20.73
CA ALA A 141 32.86 14.79 -19.68
C ALA A 141 32.40 16.16 -20.20
N GLY A 142 31.21 16.21 -20.79
CA GLY A 142 30.55 17.45 -21.22
C GLY A 142 29.30 17.71 -20.39
N SER A 143 29.43 18.31 -19.20
CA SER A 143 28.28 18.88 -18.49
C SER A 143 28.06 20.30 -18.99
N SER A 144 26.97 20.55 -19.70
CA SER A 144 26.48 21.88 -20.00
C SER A 144 25.85 22.50 -18.74
N GLY A 145 26.69 23.13 -17.93
CA GLY A 145 26.37 23.94 -16.77
C GLY A 145 27.53 24.91 -16.54
N ILE A 146 27.25 26.08 -15.95
CA ILE A 146 28.24 27.13 -15.67
C ILE A 146 29.49 26.48 -15.05
N SER A 147 30.65 26.70 -15.65
CA SER A 147 31.84 25.93 -15.28
C SER A 147 32.28 26.26 -13.85
N THR A 148 32.85 25.29 -13.13
CA THR A 148 33.45 25.48 -11.78
C THR A 148 34.41 26.69 -11.74
N ARG A 149 35.03 27.00 -12.89
CA ARG A 149 35.92 28.14 -13.11
C ARG A 149 35.19 29.49 -13.13
N GLU A 150 33.96 29.54 -13.63
CA GLU A 150 33.12 30.76 -13.64
C GLU A 150 32.55 31.04 -12.25
N GLN A 151 32.17 30.00 -11.49
CA GLN A 151 31.74 30.13 -10.09
C GLN A 151 32.90 30.61 -9.19
N GLN A 152 34.11 30.08 -9.36
CA GLN A 152 35.30 30.56 -8.64
C GLN A 152 35.74 31.97 -9.08
N ARG A 153 35.48 32.36 -10.33
CA ARG A 153 35.73 33.74 -10.81
C ARG A 153 34.74 34.74 -10.22
N ALA A 154 33.46 34.40 -10.08
CA ALA A 154 32.47 35.26 -9.43
C ALA A 154 32.83 35.57 -7.96
N ILE A 155 33.38 34.56 -7.26
CA ILE A 155 33.86 34.72 -5.87
C ILE A 155 35.15 35.56 -5.80
N SER A 156 36.06 35.41 -6.77
CA SER A 156 37.33 36.16 -6.80
C SER A 156 37.16 37.63 -7.25
N ALA A 157 36.17 37.93 -8.09
CA ALA A 157 35.93 39.29 -8.60
C ALA A 157 35.42 40.28 -7.53
N TYR A 158 35.01 39.78 -6.36
CA TYR A 158 34.53 40.59 -5.23
C TYR A 158 35.62 40.94 -4.20
N GLY A 159 36.85 40.46 -4.39
CA GLY A 159 37.91 40.52 -3.40
C GLY A 159 39.10 41.36 -3.84
N ASP A 160 38.99 42.69 -3.79
CA ASP A 160 40.16 43.56 -3.69
C ASP A 160 39.85 44.83 -2.88
N SER A 161 39.82 44.69 -1.56
CA SER A 161 40.29 45.73 -0.64
C SER A 161 40.59 45.11 0.74
N GLN A 162 41.73 45.51 1.28
CA GLN A 162 42.40 44.92 2.44
C GLN A 162 41.63 45.11 3.75
N ARG A 163 41.33 44.00 4.45
CA ARG A 163 41.25 43.91 5.92
C ARG A 163 41.37 42.44 6.36
N SER A 164 42.31 42.17 7.26
CA SER A 164 42.53 40.86 7.88
C SER A 164 41.25 40.37 8.56
N PRO A 165 40.80 39.11 8.39
CA PRO A 165 39.56 38.66 9.01
C PRO A 165 39.78 38.43 10.51
N GLN A 166 39.09 39.22 11.33
CA GLN A 166 38.77 38.83 12.71
C GLN A 166 38.00 37.51 12.66
N LYS A 167 38.30 36.57 13.57
CA LYS A 167 37.47 35.37 13.77
C LYS A 167 36.04 35.83 14.07
N SER A 168 35.10 35.54 13.18
CA SER A 168 33.69 35.78 13.41
C SER A 168 33.14 34.75 14.41
N ASP A 169 32.47 35.22 15.46
CA ASP A 169 31.74 34.37 16.43
C ASP A 169 30.40 33.86 15.86
N VAL A 170 30.17 34.00 14.55
CA VAL A 170 28.91 33.67 13.89
C VAL A 170 28.89 32.19 13.53
N ASN A 171 27.89 31.46 14.02
CA ASN A 171 27.66 30.08 13.63
C ASN A 171 27.34 29.99 12.11
N PRO A 172 28.17 29.33 11.29
CA PRO A 172 27.94 29.21 9.85
C PRO A 172 26.60 28.60 9.46
N LEU A 173 26.03 27.75 10.32
CA LEU A 173 24.74 27.10 10.07
C LEU A 173 23.56 28.08 10.16
N SER A 174 23.74 29.20 10.85
CA SER A 174 22.70 30.22 11.08
C SER A 174 22.70 31.33 10.03
N ILE A 175 23.67 31.35 9.11
CA ILE A 175 23.72 32.31 8.01
C ILE A 175 22.62 31.94 6.99
N PRO A 176 21.81 32.91 6.49
CA PRO A 176 20.78 32.64 5.49
C PRO A 176 21.34 31.92 4.25
N LEU A 177 21.01 30.64 4.13
CA LEU A 177 21.58 29.78 3.08
C LEU A 177 21.23 30.28 1.66
N ASN A 178 20.07 30.91 1.48
CA ASN A 178 19.70 31.53 0.21
C ASN A 178 20.64 32.68 -0.21
N GLU A 179 21.22 33.41 0.75
CA GLU A 179 22.17 34.50 0.45
C GLU A 179 23.54 33.94 0.10
N LEU A 180 24.00 32.90 0.82
CA LEU A 180 25.21 32.18 0.47
C LEU A 180 25.12 31.53 -0.91
N LEU A 181 23.97 30.95 -1.26
CA LEU A 181 23.74 30.36 -2.58
C LEU A 181 23.71 31.43 -3.68
N ALA A 182 23.21 32.63 -3.41
CA ALA A 182 23.26 33.75 -4.35
C ALA A 182 24.72 34.15 -4.68
N LEU A 183 25.62 34.17 -3.68
CA LEU A 183 27.05 34.39 -3.90
C LEU A 183 27.70 33.27 -4.73
N ALA A 184 27.18 32.05 -4.63
CA ALA A 184 27.60 30.92 -5.46
C ALA A 184 26.95 30.92 -6.87
N GLY A 185 26.18 31.95 -7.23
CA GLY A 185 25.56 32.11 -8.54
C GLY A 185 24.18 31.48 -8.71
N TYR A 186 23.51 31.07 -7.63
CA TYR A 186 22.14 30.59 -7.69
C TYR A 186 21.13 31.73 -7.70
N GLU A 187 20.04 31.57 -8.45
CA GLU A 187 18.98 32.57 -8.57
C GLU A 187 17.67 32.11 -7.92
N PRO A 188 16.91 33.01 -7.26
CA PRO A 188 15.63 32.65 -6.66
C PRO A 188 14.56 32.37 -7.72
N LYS A 189 13.87 31.24 -7.58
CA LYS A 189 12.73 30.85 -8.40
C LYS A 189 11.43 31.34 -7.76
N ARG A 190 11.10 32.61 -8.02
CA ARG A 190 10.01 33.35 -7.34
C ARG A 190 8.64 32.67 -7.41
N ASP A 191 8.35 31.94 -8.48
CA ASP A 191 7.10 31.18 -8.69
C ASP A 191 6.98 29.95 -7.79
N LYS A 192 8.10 29.41 -7.28
CA LYS A 192 8.13 28.20 -6.44
C LYS A 192 8.57 28.45 -5.01
N THR A 193 8.98 29.68 -4.70
CA THR A 193 9.28 30.13 -3.34
C THR A 193 8.00 30.38 -2.54
N SER A 194 8.06 30.04 -1.25
CA SER A 194 7.04 30.30 -0.23
C SER A 194 7.67 31.00 0.97
N ARG A 195 6.87 31.45 1.95
CA ARG A 195 7.40 32.10 3.17
C ARG A 195 8.35 31.22 3.98
N ASN A 196 8.12 29.91 3.99
CA ASN A 196 8.87 28.95 4.81
C ASN A 196 9.93 28.18 4.04
N ASN A 197 9.87 28.24 2.70
CA ASN A 197 10.77 27.50 1.82
C ASN A 197 11.12 28.36 0.61
N VAL A 198 12.41 28.65 0.40
CA VAL A 198 12.90 29.37 -0.76
C VAL A 198 13.47 28.38 -1.77
N VAL A 199 13.13 28.53 -3.05
CA VAL A 199 13.68 27.69 -4.11
C VAL A 199 14.74 28.48 -4.88
N MET A 200 15.95 27.96 -4.93
CA MET A 200 17.11 28.53 -5.64
C MET A 200 17.52 27.64 -6.81
N ARG A 201 17.87 28.23 -7.96
CA ARG A 201 18.23 27.54 -9.20
C ARG A 201 19.68 27.83 -9.58
N GLY A 202 20.49 26.78 -9.74
CA GLY A 202 21.90 26.89 -10.18
C GLY A 202 22.10 26.61 -11.66
N GLY A 203 21.19 25.87 -12.30
CA GLY A 203 21.26 25.48 -13.70
C GLY A 203 20.10 24.56 -14.11
N PRO A 204 20.11 24.01 -15.34
CA PRO A 204 19.11 23.04 -15.79
C PRO A 204 19.08 21.81 -14.87
N GLY A 205 17.93 21.57 -14.23
CA GLY A 205 17.74 20.42 -13.34
C GLY A 205 18.27 20.59 -11.91
N ASP A 206 18.95 21.69 -11.58
CA ASP A 206 19.50 21.93 -10.25
C ASP A 206 18.65 22.95 -9.48
N ASN A 207 17.60 22.47 -8.80
CA ASN A 207 16.70 23.29 -7.96
C ASN A 207 16.82 22.86 -6.51
N LEU A 208 17.28 23.79 -5.68
CA LEU A 208 17.48 23.57 -4.25
C LEU A 208 16.35 24.23 -3.48
N VAL A 209 15.68 23.46 -2.63
CA VAL A 209 14.68 23.96 -1.69
C VAL A 209 15.38 24.21 -0.37
N ILE A 210 15.28 25.43 0.15
CA ILE A 210 15.94 25.92 1.36
C ILE A 210 14.90 26.15 2.43
N SER A 211 15.14 25.60 3.61
CA SER A 211 14.27 25.68 4.78
C SER A 211 15.09 26.17 5.97
N ARG A 212 14.50 27.04 6.81
CA ARG A 212 15.11 27.50 8.07
C ARG A 212 14.53 26.69 9.22
N MET A 213 15.34 25.94 9.95
CA MET A 213 14.90 25.09 11.04
C MET A 213 14.55 25.89 12.31
N PRO A 214 13.85 25.30 13.30
CA PRO A 214 13.48 25.99 14.54
C PRO A 214 14.68 26.53 15.36
N ASP A 215 15.84 25.90 15.22
CA ASP A 215 17.13 26.26 15.84
C ASP A 215 17.93 27.28 15.03
N ASP A 216 17.30 27.94 14.05
CA ASP A 216 17.92 28.88 13.11
C ASP A 216 18.92 28.29 12.12
N HIS A 217 19.10 26.97 12.11
CA HIS A 217 19.93 26.35 11.10
C HIS A 217 19.24 26.28 9.75
N TYR A 218 20.00 26.44 8.67
CA TYR A 218 19.45 26.30 7.33
C TYR A 218 19.79 24.93 6.74
N LEU A 219 18.77 24.29 6.17
CA LEU A 219 18.91 23.07 5.40
C LEU A 219 18.50 23.30 3.96
N TYR A 220 19.09 22.55 3.04
CA TYR A 220 18.63 22.43 1.67
C TYR A 220 18.41 20.98 1.29
N PHE A 221 17.57 20.77 0.28
CA PHE A 221 17.56 19.53 -0.49
C PHE A 221 17.33 19.82 -1.97
N ASN A 222 17.89 18.97 -2.82
CA ASN A 222 17.65 18.99 -4.25
C ASN A 222 16.43 18.15 -4.58
N ALA A 223 15.41 18.75 -5.19
CA ALA A 223 14.17 18.04 -5.52
C ALA A 223 14.36 16.92 -6.56
N ASN A 224 15.49 16.93 -7.29
CA ASN A 224 15.77 15.97 -8.36
C ASN A 224 16.90 14.98 -7.99
N ASN A 225 17.48 15.09 -6.78
CA ASN A 225 18.54 14.20 -6.32
C ASN A 225 18.52 14.05 -4.80
N ASP A 226 17.99 12.94 -4.31
CA ASP A 226 17.83 12.66 -2.88
C ASP A 226 19.16 12.60 -2.09
N SER A 227 20.28 12.38 -2.77
CA SER A 227 21.61 12.38 -2.15
C SER A 227 22.19 13.79 -1.97
N ASP A 228 21.66 14.79 -2.67
CA ASP A 228 22.11 16.18 -2.62
C ASP A 228 21.24 17.01 -1.68
N ARG A 229 21.56 16.94 -0.39
CA ARG A 229 20.85 17.62 0.68
C ARG A 229 21.76 17.83 1.89
N GLY A 230 21.41 18.76 2.76
CA GLY A 230 22.09 18.97 4.03
C GLY A 230 22.24 20.44 4.38
N THR A 231 23.36 20.77 4.99
CA THR A 231 23.71 22.12 5.45
C THR A 231 24.54 22.87 4.39
N ILE A 232 24.98 24.10 4.71
CA ILE A 232 25.96 24.82 3.90
C ILE A 232 27.24 23.99 3.64
N PHE A 233 27.68 23.17 4.60
CA PHE A 233 28.88 22.36 4.44
C PHE A 233 28.69 21.24 3.42
N ASP A 234 27.51 20.61 3.43
CA ASP A 234 27.16 19.58 2.45
C ASP A 234 27.06 20.18 1.04
N PHE A 235 26.44 21.35 0.93
CA PHE A 235 26.38 22.11 -0.33
C PHE A 235 27.78 22.40 -0.87
N CYS A 236 28.65 22.99 -0.04
CA CYS A 236 30.01 23.32 -0.43
C CYS A 236 30.79 22.08 -0.87
N ARG A 237 30.69 20.97 -0.12
CA ARG A 237 31.31 19.69 -0.47
C ARG A 237 30.81 19.16 -1.81
N ASN A 238 29.49 19.13 -2.02
CA ASN A 238 28.89 18.58 -3.23
C ASN A 238 29.25 19.38 -4.49
N ARG A 239 29.58 20.67 -4.33
CA ARG A 239 29.84 21.61 -5.43
C ARG A 239 31.33 21.93 -5.60
N GLY A 240 32.20 21.37 -4.74
CA GLY A 240 33.64 21.65 -4.76
C GLY A 240 33.99 23.09 -4.39
N ILE A 241 33.14 23.75 -3.60
CA ILE A 241 33.30 25.13 -3.16
C ILE A 241 33.87 25.13 -1.74
N SER A 242 34.75 26.07 -1.43
CA SER A 242 35.26 26.28 -0.07
C SER A 242 34.22 26.99 0.78
N ALA A 243 33.69 26.31 1.81
CA ALA A 243 32.76 26.92 2.76
C ALA A 243 33.36 28.17 3.42
N ARG A 244 34.66 28.13 3.73
CA ARG A 244 35.39 29.27 4.31
C ARG A 244 35.36 30.48 3.39
N ASP A 245 35.59 30.28 2.10
CA ASP A 245 35.65 31.39 1.14
C ASP A 245 34.27 31.98 0.89
N LEU A 246 33.24 31.14 0.84
CA LEU A 246 31.86 31.55 0.66
C LEU A 246 31.32 32.33 1.87
N ILE A 247 31.58 31.84 3.09
CA ILE A 247 31.23 32.55 4.34
C ILE A 247 32.04 33.85 4.44
N GLY A 248 33.33 33.82 4.15
CA GLY A 248 34.16 35.02 4.19
C GLY A 248 33.74 36.07 3.15
N ALA A 249 33.24 35.65 1.98
CA ALA A 249 32.69 36.56 0.97
C ALA A 249 31.40 37.23 1.48
N TYR A 250 30.53 36.48 2.16
CA TYR A 250 29.33 37.01 2.81
C TYR A 250 29.67 38.07 3.87
N GLU A 251 30.62 37.77 4.75
CA GLU A 251 31.05 38.69 5.81
C GLU A 251 31.70 39.97 5.25
N ARG A 252 32.57 39.84 4.24
CA ARG A 252 33.21 41.00 3.57
C ARG A 252 32.20 41.88 2.83
N GLY A 253 31.12 41.30 2.33
CA GLY A 253 30.03 42.03 1.67
C GLY A 253 29.19 42.89 2.62
N GLY A 254 29.50 42.90 3.93
CA GLY A 254 28.68 43.60 4.93
C GLY A 254 27.36 42.89 5.21
N GLY A 255 27.30 41.58 5.01
CA GLY A 255 26.11 40.78 5.27
C GLY A 255 25.70 40.85 6.73
N GLU A 256 24.68 41.64 7.04
CA GLU A 256 23.94 41.49 8.28
C GLU A 256 23.04 40.27 8.17
N ILE A 257 22.99 39.42 9.21
CA ILE A 257 22.08 38.28 9.24
C ILE A 257 20.64 38.81 9.23
N GLN A 258 20.04 38.82 8.05
CA GLN A 258 18.63 39.17 7.86
C GLN A 258 17.88 37.93 7.41
N HIS A 259 17.19 37.32 8.36
CA HIS A 259 16.45 36.12 8.05
C HIS A 259 15.15 36.44 7.29
N SER A 260 15.19 36.28 5.97
CA SER A 260 14.03 36.44 5.09
C SER A 260 13.13 35.19 4.99
N ILE A 261 13.61 34.04 5.46
CA ILE A 261 12.86 32.78 5.50
C ILE A 261 12.26 32.59 6.90
N GLU A 262 10.93 32.40 6.97
CA GLU A 262 10.25 32.03 8.21
C GLU A 262 10.72 30.63 8.65
N ARG A 263 10.95 30.43 9.95
CA ARG A 263 11.40 29.13 10.47
C ARG A 263 10.34 28.07 10.16
N THR A 264 10.73 27.04 9.43
CA THR A 264 10.00 25.80 9.24
C THR A 264 9.73 25.19 10.61
N GLY A 265 8.45 24.97 10.95
CA GLY A 265 8.06 24.52 12.29
C GLY A 265 7.91 25.62 13.34
N THR A 266 8.09 26.91 13.00
CA THR A 266 7.54 27.99 13.83
C THR A 266 6.12 28.32 13.44
N SER A 267 5.16 28.38 14.36
CA SER A 267 5.13 27.91 15.73
C SER A 267 3.70 27.42 15.92
N ARG A 268 3.48 26.53 16.88
CA ARG A 268 2.18 26.36 17.55
C ARG A 268 1.82 27.68 18.25
N THR A 269 1.58 28.75 17.48
CA THR A 269 1.09 29.99 18.05
C THR A 269 -0.33 29.71 18.51
N PRO A 270 -0.74 30.22 19.67
CA PRO A 270 -2.10 30.07 20.13
C PRO A 270 -3.14 30.50 19.07
N ALA A 271 -2.82 31.53 18.28
CA ALA A 271 -3.67 32.01 17.19
C ALA A 271 -3.80 31.01 16.03
N ASN A 272 -2.69 30.42 15.55
CA ASN A 272 -2.74 29.43 14.47
C ASN A 272 -3.41 28.13 14.94
N LEU A 273 -3.11 27.68 16.16
CA LEU A 273 -3.73 26.50 16.75
C LEU A 273 -5.24 26.69 16.88
N LYS A 274 -5.67 27.84 17.41
CA LYS A 274 -7.10 28.18 17.52
C LYS A 274 -7.76 28.21 16.15
N LYS A 275 -7.13 28.80 15.13
CA LYS A 275 -7.66 28.80 13.76
C LYS A 275 -7.83 27.38 13.20
N ILE A 276 -6.86 26.49 13.44
CA ILE A 276 -6.95 25.08 13.02
C ILE A 276 -8.09 24.37 13.74
N GLN A 277 -8.23 24.57 15.05
CA GLN A 277 -9.30 23.98 15.85
C GLN A 277 -10.68 24.51 15.46
N ASP A 278 -10.82 25.81 15.24
CA ASP A 278 -12.06 26.44 14.77
C ASP A 278 -12.44 25.89 13.39
N THR A 279 -11.47 25.77 12.47
CA THR A 279 -11.69 25.17 11.14
C THR A 279 -12.09 23.70 11.24
N TRP A 280 -11.40 22.92 12.08
CA TRP A 280 -11.74 21.52 12.32
C TRP A 280 -13.14 21.38 12.87
N ASN A 281 -13.51 22.17 13.86
CA ASN A 281 -14.82 22.11 14.52
C ASN A 281 -15.97 22.47 13.57
N ALA A 282 -15.73 23.36 12.61
CA ALA A 282 -16.71 23.72 11.58
C ALA A 282 -16.96 22.60 10.54
N LEU A 283 -16.03 21.66 10.36
CA LEU A 283 -16.22 20.55 9.42
C LEU A 283 -17.34 19.61 9.91
N PRO A 284 -18.28 19.21 9.04
CA PRO A 284 -19.34 18.27 9.40
C PRO A 284 -18.79 16.83 9.52
N PRO A 285 -19.38 15.99 10.40
CA PRO A 285 -19.12 14.56 10.41
C PRO A 285 -19.45 13.90 9.07
N TYR A 286 -18.59 13.01 8.58
CA TYR A 286 -18.79 12.28 7.33
C TYR A 286 -20.10 11.47 7.35
N SER A 287 -20.45 10.88 8.49
CA SER A 287 -21.68 10.08 8.66
C SER A 287 -22.98 10.85 8.43
N LYS A 288 -22.93 12.19 8.44
CA LYS A 288 -24.04 13.09 8.13
C LYS A 288 -24.04 13.60 6.69
N SER A 289 -23.09 13.18 5.87
CA SER A 289 -22.99 13.56 4.47
C SER A 289 -23.62 12.49 3.56
N GLU A 290 -23.97 12.90 2.33
CA GLU A 290 -24.44 12.00 1.26
C GLU A 290 -23.27 11.34 0.49
N ASP A 291 -22.02 11.58 0.91
CA ASP A 291 -20.86 10.97 0.28
C ASP A 291 -20.83 9.46 0.59
N THR A 292 -20.34 8.66 -0.36
CA THR A 292 -20.34 7.20 -0.26
C THR A 292 -18.96 6.60 -0.53
N TYR A 293 -17.89 7.40 -0.50
CA TYR A 293 -16.54 6.96 -0.78
C TYR A 293 -16.06 5.87 0.17
N LEU A 294 -16.26 6.04 1.49
CA LEU A 294 -15.81 5.04 2.46
C LEU A 294 -16.58 3.71 2.30
N GLU A 295 -17.86 3.77 1.94
CA GLU A 295 -18.70 2.60 1.73
C GLU A 295 -18.43 1.91 0.39
N LYS A 296 -18.44 2.65 -0.71
CA LYS A 296 -18.35 2.07 -2.06
C LYS A 296 -16.91 1.76 -2.47
N VAL A 297 -15.96 2.63 -2.12
CA VAL A 297 -14.55 2.51 -2.53
C VAL A 297 -13.74 1.80 -1.45
N ARG A 298 -13.90 2.20 -0.18
CA ARG A 298 -13.15 1.59 0.94
C ARG A 298 -13.83 0.38 1.55
N LYS A 299 -15.08 0.06 1.16
CA LYS A 299 -15.86 -1.10 1.61
C LYS A 299 -16.10 -1.17 3.12
N LEU A 300 -15.98 -0.03 3.80
CA LEU A 300 -16.32 0.13 5.22
C LEU A 300 -17.84 0.20 5.37
N SER A 301 -18.37 -0.48 6.39
CA SER A 301 -19.80 -0.45 6.71
C SER A 301 -20.23 0.91 7.27
N ARG A 302 -21.47 1.30 6.97
CA ARG A 302 -22.04 2.56 7.48
C ARG A 302 -22.14 2.53 9.01
N GLU A 303 -22.38 1.36 9.57
CA GLU A 303 -22.41 1.11 11.01
C GLU A 303 -21.06 1.41 11.64
N THR A 304 -19.96 0.90 11.07
CA THR A 304 -18.61 1.18 11.57
C THR A 304 -18.26 2.66 11.47
N ILE A 305 -18.56 3.29 10.33
CA ILE A 305 -18.29 4.72 10.10
C ILE A 305 -19.06 5.58 11.11
N ALA A 306 -20.34 5.27 11.36
CA ALA A 306 -21.21 6.05 12.23
C ALA A 306 -20.75 6.09 13.70
N LEU A 307 -19.94 5.12 14.14
CA LEU A 307 -19.37 5.11 15.48
C LEU A 307 -18.37 6.25 15.69
N TYR A 308 -17.67 6.70 14.65
CA TYR A 308 -16.56 7.65 14.76
C TYR A 308 -16.95 9.03 14.20
N SER A 309 -17.59 9.86 15.02
CA SER A 309 -18.00 11.23 14.65
C SER A 309 -16.83 12.18 14.34
N GLU A 310 -15.61 11.78 14.68
CA GLU A 310 -14.36 12.48 14.34
C GLU A 310 -13.95 12.32 12.88
N ILE A 311 -14.51 11.36 12.14
CA ILE A 311 -14.32 11.28 10.70
C ILE A 311 -15.16 12.40 10.08
N LYS A 312 -14.51 13.35 9.42
CA LYS A 312 -15.16 14.54 8.86
C LYS A 312 -15.00 14.60 7.35
N ILE A 313 -15.70 15.53 6.71
CA ILE A 313 -15.61 15.77 5.26
C ILE A 313 -15.52 17.27 4.98
N ASP A 314 -14.69 17.65 4.00
CA ASP A 314 -14.60 19.04 3.55
C ASP A 314 -15.45 19.32 2.30
N GLU A 315 -15.54 20.58 1.90
CA GLU A 315 -16.33 21.03 0.72
C GLU A 315 -15.87 20.40 -0.60
N ARG A 316 -14.62 19.93 -0.66
CA ARG A 316 -14.05 19.23 -1.82
C ARG A 316 -14.23 17.71 -1.73
N LYS A 317 -15.06 17.25 -0.79
CA LYS A 317 -15.33 15.85 -0.48
C LYS A 317 -14.11 15.07 0.02
N ASN A 318 -13.06 15.74 0.49
CA ASN A 318 -11.93 15.04 1.09
C ASN A 318 -12.32 14.49 2.46
N ILE A 319 -11.89 13.27 2.76
CA ILE A 319 -12.11 12.66 4.08
C ILE A 319 -11.07 13.22 5.03
N CYS A 320 -11.52 13.79 6.14
CA CYS A 320 -10.69 14.50 7.10
C CYS A 320 -10.54 13.68 8.40
N PHE A 321 -9.29 13.45 8.82
CA PHE A 321 -8.94 12.77 10.07
C PHE A 321 -8.19 13.73 11.00
N PRO A 322 -8.57 13.84 12.29
CA PRO A 322 -7.92 14.78 13.21
C PRO A 322 -6.47 14.36 13.46
N SER A 323 -5.58 15.32 13.67
CA SER A 323 -4.19 15.07 14.03
C SER A 323 -3.89 15.68 15.39
N TYR A 324 -3.39 14.85 16.29
CA TYR A 324 -3.18 15.16 17.70
C TYR A 324 -1.71 15.22 18.06
N ALA A 325 -1.38 16.11 18.99
CA ALA A 325 -0.08 16.16 19.64
C ALA A 325 -0.23 16.35 21.15
N LEU A 326 0.82 16.01 21.88
CA LEU A 326 0.96 16.36 23.28
C LEU A 326 1.36 17.84 23.40
N ASP A 327 0.68 18.57 24.26
CA ASP A 327 1.22 19.81 24.83
C ASP A 327 2.02 19.44 26.08
N GLU A 328 3.35 19.48 25.97
CA GLU A 328 4.26 19.05 27.05
C GLU A 328 4.12 19.90 28.32
N LYS A 329 3.68 21.16 28.20
CA LYS A 329 3.52 22.04 29.36
C LYS A 329 2.31 21.67 30.22
N SER A 330 1.19 21.40 29.56
CA SER A 330 -0.07 21.11 30.24
C SER A 330 -0.33 19.62 30.41
N GLY A 331 0.37 18.77 29.65
CA GLY A 331 0.08 17.36 29.54
C GLY A 331 -1.22 17.08 28.78
N TYR A 332 -1.86 18.05 28.13
CA TYR A 332 -3.08 17.77 27.36
C TYR A 332 -2.76 17.26 25.95
N ILE A 333 -3.61 16.34 25.47
CA ILE A 333 -3.60 15.92 24.06
C ILE A 333 -4.57 16.84 23.32
N MET A 334 -4.09 17.50 22.27
CA MET A 334 -4.86 18.51 21.55
C MET A 334 -4.78 18.31 20.04
N ILE A 335 -5.84 18.73 19.35
CA ILE A 335 -5.86 18.79 17.89
C ILE A 335 -4.93 19.91 17.44
N VAL A 336 -3.92 19.55 16.65
CA VAL A 336 -2.91 20.47 16.09
C VAL A 336 -2.96 20.55 14.57
N GLY A 337 -3.73 19.67 13.95
CA GLY A 337 -3.92 19.61 12.52
C GLY A 337 -4.96 18.57 12.14
N TYR A 338 -5.07 18.29 10.85
CA TYR A 338 -5.88 17.20 10.32
C TYR A 338 -5.39 16.79 8.93
N ASN A 339 -5.44 15.48 8.68
CA ASN A 339 -5.13 14.90 7.39
C ASN A 339 -6.36 14.95 6.49
N LYS A 340 -6.19 15.32 5.23
CA LYS A 340 -7.20 15.29 4.18
C LYS A 340 -6.84 14.18 3.21
N ARG A 341 -7.60 13.09 3.19
CA ARG A 341 -7.51 12.04 2.17
C ARG A 341 -8.30 12.47 0.95
N LEU A 342 -7.61 12.62 -0.17
CA LEU A 342 -8.18 13.14 -1.41
C LEU A 342 -8.92 12.04 -2.13
N GLN A 343 -10.21 12.25 -2.40
CA GLN A 343 -10.96 11.36 -3.30
C GLN A 343 -10.47 11.48 -4.75
N SER A 344 -10.05 12.69 -5.13
CA SER A 344 -9.41 13.00 -6.41
C SER A 344 -7.95 13.38 -6.17
N PRO A 345 -7.01 12.43 -6.27
CA PRO A 345 -5.58 12.70 -6.08
C PRO A 345 -5.08 13.80 -7.02
N LEU A 346 -4.18 14.66 -6.54
CA LEU A 346 -3.53 15.64 -7.40
C LEU A 346 -2.49 14.92 -8.26
N THR A 347 -2.66 14.97 -9.57
CA THR A 347 -1.77 14.32 -10.53
C THR A 347 -0.83 15.31 -11.23
N LYS A 348 -1.07 16.61 -11.10
CA LYS A 348 -0.33 17.68 -11.76
C LYS A 348 -0.08 18.85 -10.80
N ASP A 349 1.01 19.58 -11.03
CA ASP A 349 1.28 20.86 -10.39
C ASP A 349 0.42 21.99 -10.98
N LYS A 350 0.60 23.21 -10.46
CA LYS A 350 -0.16 24.39 -10.91
C LYS A 350 0.14 24.79 -12.35
N GLU A 351 1.29 24.38 -12.88
CA GLU A 351 1.71 24.61 -14.25
C GLU A 351 1.25 23.48 -15.20
N GLY A 352 0.53 22.48 -14.67
CA GLY A 352 0.01 21.34 -15.42
C GLY A 352 1.04 20.22 -15.63
N LYS A 353 2.24 20.32 -15.06
CA LYS A 353 3.26 19.27 -15.14
C LYS A 353 2.84 18.09 -14.24
N PRO A 354 2.91 16.85 -14.72
CA PRO A 354 2.54 15.69 -13.92
C PRO A 354 3.50 15.49 -12.75
N TYR A 355 2.96 15.08 -11.61
CA TYR A 355 3.76 14.51 -10.51
C TYR A 355 4.15 13.08 -10.85
N GLU A 356 5.35 12.65 -10.44
CA GLU A 356 5.79 11.26 -10.58
C GLU A 356 4.87 10.28 -9.85
N LYS A 357 4.38 10.69 -8.66
CA LYS A 357 3.39 9.96 -7.88
C LYS A 357 2.23 10.90 -7.56
N PRO A 358 0.97 10.49 -7.79
CA PRO A 358 -0.19 11.30 -7.42
C PRO A 358 -0.21 11.59 -5.92
N ILE A 359 -0.51 12.83 -5.55
CA ILE A 359 -0.68 13.24 -4.16
C ILE A 359 -2.07 12.82 -3.69
N LYS A 360 -2.12 11.79 -2.85
CA LYS A 360 -3.37 11.18 -2.35
C LYS A 360 -3.85 11.76 -1.02
N ALA A 361 -3.01 12.55 -0.35
CA ALA A 361 -3.34 13.17 0.93
C ALA A 361 -2.67 14.53 1.07
N LEU A 362 -3.32 15.45 1.77
CA LEU A 362 -2.79 16.74 2.18
C LEU A 362 -2.92 16.89 3.68
N HIS A 363 -2.10 17.73 4.30
CA HIS A 363 -2.17 18.00 5.73
C HIS A 363 -2.45 19.47 5.99
N SER A 364 -3.35 19.76 6.93
CA SER A 364 -3.64 21.12 7.40
C SER A 364 -3.20 21.24 8.86
N GLY A 365 -2.42 22.27 9.21
CA GLY A 365 -1.83 22.41 10.54
C GLY A 365 -0.57 21.56 10.74
N GLU A 366 -0.26 21.26 12.00
CA GLU A 366 0.90 20.44 12.38
C GLU A 366 0.57 18.94 12.24
N LYS A 367 1.58 18.15 11.85
CA LYS A 367 1.47 16.68 11.83
C LYS A 367 1.71 16.10 13.23
N GLY A 368 0.81 15.25 13.66
CA GLY A 368 0.92 14.40 14.84
C GLY A 368 0.27 13.04 14.56
N LEU A 369 -0.30 12.38 15.57
CA LEU A 369 -1.01 11.10 15.38
C LEU A 369 -2.46 11.34 14.95
N GLU A 370 -2.95 10.58 13.99
CA GLU A 370 -4.38 10.48 13.73
C GLU A 370 -5.01 9.61 14.82
N ILE A 371 -5.92 10.16 15.64
CA ILE A 371 -6.57 9.40 16.71
C ILE A 371 -8.07 9.39 16.46
N LEU A 372 -8.67 8.21 16.41
CA LEU A 372 -10.11 8.03 16.32
C LEU A 372 -10.64 7.31 17.56
N LYS A 373 -11.72 7.88 18.09
CA LYS A 373 -12.42 7.42 19.26
C LYS A 373 -13.91 7.24 18.95
N ALA A 374 -14.46 6.10 19.34
CA ALA A 374 -15.89 5.87 19.18
C ALA A 374 -16.71 6.86 20.03
N THR A 375 -17.82 7.30 19.48
CA THR A 375 -18.75 8.25 20.12
C THR A 375 -19.29 7.62 21.39
N GLY A 376 -19.05 8.27 22.53
CA GLY A 376 -19.44 7.76 23.85
C GLY A 376 -18.38 6.92 24.59
N LEU A 377 -17.26 6.57 23.95
CA LEU A 377 -16.14 5.92 24.66
C LEU A 377 -15.64 6.84 25.79
N LYS A 378 -15.45 6.31 27.00
CA LYS A 378 -14.86 7.03 28.12
C LYS A 378 -13.38 6.68 28.24
N GLN A 379 -12.56 7.61 28.71
CA GLN A 379 -11.13 7.38 28.87
C GLN A 379 -10.83 6.18 29.78
N SER A 380 -11.61 6.01 30.86
CA SER A 380 -11.52 4.88 31.80
C SER A 380 -11.81 3.52 31.17
N ASN A 381 -12.46 3.48 30.01
CA ASN A 381 -12.92 2.26 29.37
C ASN A 381 -11.97 1.78 28.27
N ILE A 382 -10.90 2.53 28.00
CA ILE A 382 -9.91 2.17 26.99
C ILE A 382 -9.10 0.97 27.53
N LYS A 383 -9.29 -0.17 26.88
CA LYS A 383 -8.62 -1.44 27.16
C LYS A 383 -7.70 -1.88 26.02
N THR A 384 -7.83 -1.28 24.84
CA THR A 384 -7.03 -1.64 23.67
C THR A 384 -6.57 -0.38 22.94
N LEU A 385 -5.28 -0.33 22.58
CA LEU A 385 -4.73 0.63 21.64
C LEU A 385 -4.43 -0.11 20.34
N VAL A 386 -5.20 0.16 19.30
CA VAL A 386 -4.87 -0.30 17.95
C VAL A 386 -3.99 0.78 17.34
N ILE A 387 -2.88 0.41 16.71
CA ILE A 387 -1.86 1.33 16.18
C ILE A 387 -1.49 0.90 14.76
N GLY A 388 -1.58 1.78 13.77
CA GLY A 388 -1.29 1.48 12.36
C GLY A 388 -0.85 2.70 11.56
N GLU A 389 -0.76 2.58 10.24
CA GLU A 389 -0.29 3.68 9.39
C GLU A 389 -1.39 4.67 8.98
N SER A 390 -2.59 4.16 8.72
CA SER A 390 -3.70 4.99 8.24
C SER A 390 -5.00 4.69 8.99
N SER A 391 -5.77 5.74 9.28
CA SER A 391 -7.07 5.59 9.94
C SER A 391 -8.03 4.65 9.20
N ILE A 392 -7.94 4.55 7.86
CA ILE A 392 -8.78 3.66 7.06
C ILE A 392 -8.44 2.19 7.31
N ASP A 393 -7.17 1.85 7.45
CA ASP A 393 -6.73 0.47 7.72
C ASP A 393 -7.15 0.02 9.11
N MET A 394 -7.09 0.92 10.08
CA MET A 394 -7.54 0.64 11.45
C MET A 394 -9.04 0.43 11.53
N LEU A 395 -9.83 1.27 10.85
CA LEU A 395 -11.28 1.06 10.72
C LEU A 395 -11.58 -0.28 10.05
N SER A 396 -10.79 -0.65 9.03
CA SER A 396 -10.94 -1.91 8.32
C SER A 396 -10.63 -3.11 9.22
N LEU A 397 -9.55 -3.03 9.99
CA LEU A 397 -9.16 -4.06 10.95
C LEU A 397 -10.22 -4.25 12.04
N VAL A 398 -10.73 -3.16 12.61
CA VAL A 398 -11.81 -3.20 13.62
C VAL A 398 -13.04 -3.91 13.08
N GLU A 399 -13.46 -3.58 11.85
CA GLU A 399 -14.63 -4.20 11.22
C GLU A 399 -14.42 -5.70 10.93
N MET A 400 -13.24 -6.08 10.45
CA MET A 400 -12.91 -7.46 10.10
C MET A 400 -12.75 -8.36 11.33
N LYS A 401 -11.98 -7.89 12.32
CA LYS A 401 -11.64 -8.67 13.52
C LYS A 401 -12.66 -8.53 14.66
N LYS A 402 -13.70 -7.70 14.47
CA LYS A 402 -14.73 -7.44 15.48
C LYS A 402 -14.14 -6.92 16.79
N ILE A 403 -13.10 -6.09 16.68
CA ILE A 403 -12.51 -5.40 17.83
C ILE A 403 -13.57 -4.46 18.41
N ASP A 404 -13.76 -4.47 19.73
CA ASP A 404 -14.79 -3.67 20.37
C ASP A 404 -14.47 -2.17 20.29
N PRO A 405 -15.25 -1.36 19.54
CA PRO A 405 -15.00 0.06 19.37
C PRO A 405 -15.22 0.85 20.67
N PHE A 406 -16.00 0.33 21.63
CA PHE A 406 -16.29 1.00 22.91
C PHE A 406 -15.31 0.66 24.03
N SER A 407 -14.23 -0.03 23.69
CA SER A 407 -13.05 -0.21 24.56
C SER A 407 -11.72 0.01 23.83
N SER A 408 -11.75 0.41 22.56
CA SER A 408 -10.56 0.57 21.73
C SER A 408 -10.32 2.01 21.28
N LEU A 409 -9.06 2.45 21.33
CA LEU A 409 -8.61 3.69 20.71
C LEU A 409 -7.84 3.37 19.44
N LEU A 410 -8.18 4.01 18.31
CA LEU A 410 -7.47 3.82 17.06
C LEU A 410 -6.45 4.94 16.88
N VAL A 411 -5.19 4.60 16.65
CA VAL A 411 -4.04 5.51 16.54
C VAL A 411 -3.26 5.27 15.24
N ALA A 412 -3.46 6.12 14.23
CA ALA A 412 -2.72 6.07 12.98
C ALA A 412 -1.54 7.06 12.96
N THR A 413 -0.43 6.67 12.33
CA THR A 413 0.72 7.58 12.18
C THR A 413 0.46 8.69 11.17
N GLY A 414 -0.44 8.48 10.20
CA GLY A 414 -0.75 9.48 9.17
C GLY A 414 0.42 9.73 8.20
N GLY A 415 1.34 8.77 8.09
CA GLY A 415 2.58 8.84 7.32
C GLY A 415 3.83 8.62 8.20
N GLN A 416 4.93 9.29 7.87
CA GLN A 416 6.17 9.16 8.64
C GLN A 416 6.05 9.71 10.07
N LEU A 417 6.51 8.93 11.05
CA LEU A 417 6.57 9.33 12.46
C LEU A 417 7.56 10.47 12.71
N ASN A 418 7.05 11.69 12.91
CA ASN A 418 7.82 12.83 13.40
C ASN A 418 7.98 12.80 14.94
N GLU A 419 8.79 13.71 15.49
CA GLU A 419 9.07 13.75 16.94
C GLU A 419 7.80 13.93 17.79
N SER A 420 6.90 14.83 17.38
CA SER A 420 5.64 15.08 18.07
C SER A 420 4.75 13.83 18.16
N ALA A 421 4.68 13.06 17.08
CA ALA A 421 3.93 11.81 17.03
C ALA A 421 4.57 10.73 17.92
N GLN A 422 5.90 10.63 17.93
CA GLN A 422 6.62 9.69 18.78
C GLN A 422 6.42 9.99 20.27
N LYS A 423 6.50 11.27 20.67
CA LYS A 423 6.22 11.72 22.05
C LYS A 423 4.79 11.38 22.47
N LEU A 424 3.81 11.69 21.62
CA LEU A 424 2.41 11.37 21.91
C LEU A 424 2.19 9.85 22.01
N LEU A 425 2.84 9.05 21.17
CA LEU A 425 2.73 7.59 21.20
C LEU A 425 3.24 7.01 22.52
N GLY A 426 4.42 7.46 22.98
CA GLY A 426 4.95 7.10 24.29
C GLY A 426 4.03 7.52 25.44
N GLU A 427 3.45 8.72 25.34
CA GLU A 427 2.50 9.22 26.35
C GLU A 427 1.20 8.41 26.38
N LEU A 428 0.66 7.99 25.22
CA LEU A 428 -0.50 7.09 25.17
C LEU A 428 -0.18 5.74 25.84
N SER A 429 0.99 5.17 25.55
CA SER A 429 1.46 3.94 26.20
C SER A 429 1.50 4.07 27.73
N ARG A 430 2.00 5.21 28.23
CA ARG A 430 2.09 5.51 29.67
C ARG A 430 0.71 5.75 30.31
N ARG A 431 -0.22 6.39 29.60
CA ARG A 431 -1.59 6.66 30.09
C ARG A 431 -2.44 5.41 30.18
N TYR A 432 -2.19 4.44 29.30
CA TYR A 432 -2.93 3.19 29.24
C TYR A 432 -1.99 1.99 29.44
N PRO A 433 -1.37 1.86 30.63
CA PRO A 433 -0.35 0.85 30.90
C PRO A 433 -0.90 -0.58 30.89
N ASN A 434 -2.22 -0.73 31.10
CA ASN A 434 -2.92 -2.02 31.09
C ASN A 434 -3.67 -2.27 29.77
N ALA A 435 -3.64 -1.33 28.83
CA ALA A 435 -4.30 -1.56 27.54
C ALA A 435 -3.49 -2.53 26.70
N GLU A 436 -4.17 -3.49 26.08
CA GLU A 436 -3.58 -4.35 25.05
C GLU A 436 -3.10 -3.49 23.87
N LEU A 437 -1.90 -3.76 23.39
CA LEU A 437 -1.33 -3.07 22.23
C LEU A 437 -1.48 -3.95 21.01
N ILE A 438 -2.23 -3.48 20.02
CA ILE A 438 -2.34 -4.13 18.71
C ILE A 438 -1.62 -3.25 17.70
N ARG A 439 -0.55 -3.76 17.09
CA ARG A 439 0.13 -3.13 15.96
C ARG A 439 -0.38 -3.73 14.65
N ALA A 440 -0.74 -2.86 13.71
CA ALA A 440 -1.39 -3.16 12.44
C ALA A 440 -0.52 -2.65 11.28
N PRO A 441 0.62 -3.31 10.99
CA PRO A 441 1.53 -2.95 9.91
C PRO A 441 0.88 -3.06 8.52
N ASP A 442 1.34 -2.26 7.56
CA ASP A 442 1.24 -2.62 6.15
C ASP A 442 2.18 -3.80 5.85
N ASN A 443 1.77 -4.69 4.95
CA ASN A 443 2.56 -5.84 4.51
C ASN A 443 3.54 -5.44 3.40
N ASP A 444 4.40 -4.48 3.71
CA ASP A 444 5.53 -4.11 2.88
C ASP A 444 6.77 -3.73 3.73
N ARG A 445 7.90 -3.47 3.05
CA ARG A 445 9.16 -3.17 3.74
C ARG A 445 9.08 -1.89 4.57
N ASP A 446 8.26 -0.93 4.18
CA ASP A 446 8.17 0.36 4.85
C ASP A 446 7.31 0.22 6.12
N GLY A 447 6.22 -0.54 6.02
CA GLY A 447 5.35 -0.86 7.16
C GLY A 447 6.01 -1.73 8.22
N ILE A 448 6.86 -2.68 7.83
CA ILE A 448 7.69 -3.45 8.78
C ILE A 448 8.63 -2.51 9.55
N ARG A 449 9.38 -1.64 8.84
CA ARG A 449 10.30 -0.69 9.49
C ARG A 449 9.58 0.29 10.41
N MET A 450 8.40 0.76 10.01
CA MET A 450 7.57 1.64 10.85
C MET A 450 7.15 0.92 12.13
N THR A 451 6.78 -0.35 12.01
CA THR A 451 6.30 -1.18 13.12
C THR A 451 7.39 -1.50 14.12
N GLU A 452 8.63 -1.75 13.68
CA GLU A 452 9.81 -1.85 14.54
C GLU A 452 10.08 -0.54 15.30
N LYS A 453 10.00 0.60 14.60
CA LYS A 453 10.17 1.93 15.22
C LYS A 453 9.11 2.18 16.29
N ILE A 454 7.85 1.82 16.03
CA ILE A 454 6.76 1.90 16.99
C ILE A 454 7.04 1.01 18.21
N ALA A 455 7.47 -0.24 18.01
CA ALA A 455 7.83 -1.14 19.11
C ALA A 455 8.91 -0.53 20.02
N GLY A 456 9.96 0.05 19.44
CA GLY A 456 11.03 0.71 20.20
C GLY A 456 10.56 1.90 21.04
N ILE A 457 9.51 2.61 20.60
CA ILE A 457 8.90 3.72 21.35
C ILE A 457 8.00 3.20 22.47
N LEU A 458 7.20 2.17 22.19
CA LEU A 458 6.23 1.64 23.15
C LEU A 458 6.88 0.85 24.28
N GLN A 459 7.98 0.15 23.99
CA GLN A 459 8.75 -0.70 24.94
C GLN A 459 7.86 -1.67 25.73
N ARG A 460 6.83 -2.20 25.06
CA ARG A 460 5.83 -3.09 25.64
C ARG A 460 5.48 -4.16 24.63
N GLU A 461 5.10 -5.32 25.16
CA GLU A 461 4.57 -6.39 24.32
C GLU A 461 3.29 -5.94 23.61
N SER A 462 3.12 -6.44 22.39
CA SER A 462 2.01 -6.09 21.52
C SER A 462 1.72 -7.24 20.58
N VAL A 463 0.45 -7.41 20.23
CA VAL A 463 0.03 -8.32 19.16
C VAL A 463 0.22 -7.62 17.81
N GLU A 464 0.96 -8.25 16.90
CA GLU A 464 1.06 -7.79 15.51
C GLU A 464 0.01 -8.50 14.66
N LEU A 465 -0.81 -7.73 13.96
CA LEU A 465 -1.80 -8.26 13.02
C LEU A 465 -1.41 -7.82 11.62
N PHE A 466 -0.78 -8.70 10.85
CA PHE A 466 -0.46 -8.43 9.45
C PHE A 466 -1.67 -8.67 8.55
N PRO A 467 -1.87 -7.83 7.51
CA PRO A 467 -2.78 -8.14 6.43
C PRO A 467 -2.23 -9.26 5.55
N GLN A 468 -3.11 -9.98 4.86
CA GLN A 468 -2.74 -11.01 3.87
C GLN A 468 -2.35 -10.37 2.54
N LEU A 469 -3.04 -9.29 2.16
CA LEU A 469 -2.71 -8.45 1.02
C LEU A 469 -1.75 -7.34 1.46
N LYS A 470 -1.79 -6.20 0.76
CA LYS A 470 -0.92 -5.06 1.05
C LYS A 470 -1.24 -4.40 2.39
N ASP A 471 -2.51 -4.05 2.60
CA ASP A 471 -2.99 -3.33 3.78
C ASP A 471 -4.33 -3.93 4.27
N HIS A 472 -4.75 -3.57 5.49
CA HIS A 472 -6.00 -4.11 6.05
C HIS A 472 -7.25 -3.65 5.29
N ASN A 473 -7.19 -2.52 4.57
CA ASN A 473 -8.31 -2.08 3.74
C ASN A 473 -8.48 -2.97 2.51
N ASP A 474 -7.38 -3.41 1.90
CA ASP A 474 -7.39 -4.35 0.78
C ASP A 474 -7.91 -5.73 1.22
N ASP A 475 -7.52 -6.21 2.40
CA ASP A 475 -8.10 -7.43 3.01
C ASP A 475 -9.62 -7.31 3.20
N LEU A 476 -10.10 -6.17 3.72
CA LEU A 476 -11.54 -5.93 3.90
C LEU A 476 -12.28 -5.97 2.56
N LYS A 477 -11.74 -5.31 1.53
CA LYS A 477 -12.33 -5.34 0.18
C LYS A 477 -12.42 -6.76 -0.35
N ALA A 478 -11.32 -7.52 -0.26
CA ALA A 478 -11.27 -8.91 -0.71
C ALA A 478 -12.29 -9.76 0.03
N LEU A 479 -12.36 -9.63 1.36
CA LEU A 479 -13.34 -10.33 2.19
C LEU A 479 -14.78 -10.03 1.77
N LYS A 480 -15.12 -8.75 1.52
CA LYS A 480 -16.46 -8.34 1.09
C LYS A 480 -16.81 -8.89 -0.29
N ILE A 481 -15.87 -8.87 -1.22
CA ILE A 481 -16.04 -9.44 -2.57
C ILE A 481 -16.28 -10.94 -2.49
N LEU A 482 -15.46 -11.66 -1.70
CA LEU A 482 -15.60 -13.11 -1.51
C LEU A 482 -16.94 -13.48 -0.86
N ASN A 483 -17.36 -12.73 0.16
CA ASN A 483 -18.66 -12.93 0.81
C ASN A 483 -19.83 -12.70 -0.16
N GLN A 484 -19.76 -11.65 -0.99
CA GLN A 484 -20.77 -11.40 -2.01
C GLN A 484 -20.80 -12.54 -3.04
N ALA A 485 -19.65 -12.95 -3.55
CA ALA A 485 -19.55 -14.05 -4.52
C ALA A 485 -20.10 -15.36 -3.94
N SER A 486 -19.81 -15.66 -2.66
CA SER A 486 -20.39 -16.81 -1.98
C SER A 486 -21.91 -16.71 -1.84
N SER A 487 -22.44 -15.53 -1.55
CA SER A 487 -23.88 -15.29 -1.45
C SER A 487 -24.57 -15.46 -2.81
N ASP A 488 -23.98 -14.89 -3.87
CA ASP A 488 -24.50 -15.00 -5.23
C ASP A 488 -24.53 -16.46 -5.69
N LEU A 489 -23.44 -17.21 -5.47
CA LEU A 489 -23.37 -18.63 -5.80
C LEU A 489 -24.41 -19.45 -5.02
N ARG A 490 -24.62 -19.15 -3.74
CA ARG A 490 -25.67 -19.81 -2.93
C ARG A 490 -27.08 -19.52 -3.50
N SER A 491 -27.32 -18.29 -3.95
CA SER A 491 -28.59 -17.90 -4.58
C SER A 491 -28.80 -18.61 -5.91
N GLU A 492 -27.78 -18.64 -6.77
CA GLU A 492 -27.81 -19.36 -8.05
C GLU A 492 -28.10 -20.86 -7.86
N LEU A 493 -27.39 -21.52 -6.94
CA LEU A 493 -27.61 -22.93 -6.61
C LEU A 493 -29.01 -23.17 -6.02
N SER A 494 -29.53 -22.27 -5.18
CA SER A 494 -30.88 -22.39 -4.62
C SER A 494 -31.97 -22.25 -5.70
N ASN A 495 -31.77 -21.33 -6.65
CA ASN A 495 -32.66 -21.18 -7.80
C ASN A 495 -32.61 -22.40 -8.72
N GLU A 496 -31.42 -22.92 -9.01
CA GLU A 496 -31.24 -24.13 -9.81
C GLU A 496 -31.87 -25.36 -9.12
N LEU A 497 -31.73 -25.47 -7.80
CA LEU A 497 -32.41 -26.50 -7.01
C LEU A 497 -33.92 -26.39 -7.14
N SER A 498 -34.48 -25.18 -6.98
CA SER A 498 -35.92 -24.92 -7.12
C SER A 498 -36.45 -25.27 -8.52
N GLN A 499 -35.71 -24.90 -9.57
CA GLN A 499 -36.06 -25.24 -10.96
C GLN A 499 -35.98 -26.74 -11.22
N THR A 500 -34.94 -27.40 -10.71
CA THR A 500 -34.74 -28.85 -10.88
C THR A 500 -35.83 -29.64 -10.15
N ILE A 501 -36.23 -29.21 -8.95
CA ILE A 501 -37.38 -29.78 -8.20
C ILE A 501 -38.67 -29.64 -8.99
N ARG A 502 -38.95 -28.47 -9.58
CA ARG A 502 -40.14 -28.25 -10.43
C ARG A 502 -40.12 -29.17 -11.65
N ALA A 503 -39.01 -29.19 -12.39
CA ALA A 503 -38.85 -30.07 -13.54
C ALA A 503 -39.01 -31.56 -13.19
N ALA A 504 -38.53 -31.99 -12.02
CA ALA A 504 -38.67 -33.36 -11.53
C ALA A 504 -40.12 -33.73 -11.19
N ARG A 505 -40.95 -32.75 -10.78
CA ARG A 505 -42.40 -32.93 -10.56
C ARG A 505 -43.16 -33.07 -11.89
N ASP A 506 -42.73 -32.34 -12.92
CA ASP A 506 -43.50 -32.18 -14.16
C ASP A 506 -43.25 -33.30 -15.21
N GLN A 507 -42.18 -34.10 -15.11
CA GLN A 507 -41.82 -35.11 -16.14
C GLN A 507 -41.59 -36.55 -15.61
N ASN A 508 -42.03 -37.54 -16.39
CA ASN A 508 -41.79 -38.98 -16.18
C ASN A 508 -40.52 -39.51 -16.88
N HIS A 509 -39.96 -38.82 -17.88
CA HIS A 509 -38.71 -39.21 -18.55
C HIS A 509 -37.60 -38.24 -18.12
N ASN A 510 -36.46 -38.77 -17.65
CA ASN A 510 -35.35 -38.08 -16.95
C ASN A 510 -35.52 -37.84 -15.43
N HIS A 511 -36.58 -38.35 -14.80
CA HIS A 511 -36.80 -38.19 -13.36
C HIS A 511 -35.59 -38.60 -12.50
N ASN A 512 -34.96 -39.75 -12.77
CA ASN A 512 -33.76 -40.21 -12.04
C ASN A 512 -32.54 -39.29 -12.23
N LYS A 513 -32.37 -38.70 -13.43
CA LYS A 513 -31.27 -37.76 -13.71
C LYS A 513 -31.47 -36.44 -12.97
N LEU A 514 -32.73 -35.98 -12.86
CA LEU A 514 -33.10 -34.79 -12.11
C LEU A 514 -32.96 -34.99 -10.60
N LEU A 515 -33.33 -36.16 -10.07
CA LEU A 515 -33.10 -36.50 -8.66
C LEU A 515 -31.62 -36.61 -8.32
N GLN A 516 -30.80 -37.18 -9.21
CA GLN A 516 -29.36 -37.17 -9.04
C GLN A 516 -28.83 -35.73 -8.97
N LYS A 517 -29.28 -34.86 -9.88
CA LYS A 517 -28.91 -33.45 -9.89
C LYS A 517 -29.36 -32.71 -8.61
N ILE A 518 -30.57 -32.99 -8.10
CA ILE A 518 -31.06 -32.47 -6.81
C ILE A 518 -30.11 -32.89 -5.69
N ASN A 519 -29.72 -34.16 -5.63
CA ASN A 519 -28.79 -34.66 -4.61
C ASN A 519 -27.40 -34.03 -4.71
N GLU A 520 -26.89 -33.78 -5.92
CA GLU A 520 -25.61 -33.08 -6.07
C GLU A 520 -25.68 -31.63 -5.58
N ILE A 521 -26.77 -30.91 -5.88
CA ILE A 521 -26.93 -29.53 -5.43
C ILE A 521 -27.13 -29.47 -3.90
N THR A 522 -27.86 -30.42 -3.29
CA THR A 522 -28.09 -30.43 -1.84
C THR A 522 -26.86 -30.81 -1.01
N LYS A 523 -25.85 -31.47 -1.60
CA LYS A 523 -24.52 -31.65 -0.99
C LYS A 523 -23.77 -30.32 -0.87
N LEU A 524 -23.98 -29.42 -1.82
CA LEU A 524 -23.29 -28.13 -1.89
C LEU A 524 -23.96 -27.06 -1.04
N ILE A 525 -25.31 -27.08 -0.98
CA ILE A 525 -26.10 -26.13 -0.17
C ILE A 525 -27.27 -26.82 0.55
N PRO A 526 -27.56 -26.47 1.81
CA PRO A 526 -28.74 -27.02 2.49
C PRO A 526 -30.02 -26.47 1.86
N PRO A 527 -31.01 -27.32 1.52
CA PRO A 527 -32.30 -26.88 1.00
C PRO A 527 -33.09 -26.09 2.04
N ASP A 528 -33.86 -25.10 1.57
CA ASP A 528 -34.82 -24.40 2.43
C ASP A 528 -36.01 -25.30 2.81
N ARG A 529 -36.86 -24.83 3.72
CA ARG A 529 -38.00 -25.61 4.23
C ARG A 529 -38.95 -26.08 3.12
N LEU A 530 -39.22 -25.25 2.11
CA LEU A 530 -40.15 -25.55 1.03
C LEU A 530 -39.51 -26.52 0.02
N GLN A 531 -38.24 -26.30 -0.30
CA GLN A 531 -37.43 -27.19 -1.14
C GLN A 531 -37.34 -28.58 -0.49
N LEU A 532 -37.07 -28.65 0.81
CA LEU A 532 -36.97 -29.90 1.55
C LEU A 532 -38.30 -30.67 1.56
N GLN A 533 -39.43 -29.98 1.79
CA GLN A 533 -40.77 -30.58 1.68
C GLN A 533 -41.02 -31.14 0.27
N ALA A 534 -40.62 -30.40 -0.76
CA ALA A 534 -40.79 -30.82 -2.15
C ALA A 534 -39.93 -32.03 -2.53
N ILE A 535 -38.69 -32.08 -2.04
CA ILE A 535 -37.77 -33.22 -2.23
C ILE A 535 -38.34 -34.48 -1.54
N ASN A 536 -38.80 -34.36 -0.30
CA ASN A 536 -39.40 -35.48 0.43
C ASN A 536 -40.62 -36.06 -0.30
N GLN A 537 -41.46 -35.19 -0.87
CA GLN A 537 -42.63 -35.62 -1.64
C GLN A 537 -42.25 -36.32 -2.95
N LEU A 538 -41.20 -35.85 -3.63
CA LEU A 538 -40.66 -36.53 -4.82
C LEU A 538 -40.13 -37.94 -4.50
N GLN A 539 -39.46 -38.09 -3.36
CA GLN A 539 -38.94 -39.39 -2.90
C GLN A 539 -40.06 -40.36 -2.50
N GLN A 540 -41.10 -39.89 -1.80
CA GLN A 540 -42.28 -40.71 -1.48
C GLN A 540 -42.98 -41.23 -2.73
N ASN A 541 -43.19 -40.36 -3.73
CA ASN A 541 -43.81 -40.74 -5.00
C ASN A 541 -43.02 -41.80 -5.78
N GLN A 542 -41.69 -41.85 -5.62
CA GLN A 542 -40.87 -42.92 -6.21
C GLN A 542 -41.09 -44.28 -5.53
N ILE A 543 -41.18 -44.30 -4.20
CA ILE A 543 -41.39 -45.52 -3.42
C ILE A 543 -42.75 -46.14 -3.78
N GLU A 544 -43.79 -45.31 -3.92
CA GLU A 544 -45.13 -45.77 -4.31
C GLU A 544 -45.21 -46.30 -5.76
N LYS A 545 -44.48 -45.71 -6.71
CA LYS A 545 -44.40 -46.22 -8.09
C LYS A 545 -43.63 -47.53 -8.17
N GLY A 546 -42.49 -47.64 -7.49
CA GLY A 546 -41.67 -48.86 -7.48
C GLY A 546 -42.31 -50.04 -6.74
N GLY A 547 -43.28 -49.79 -5.86
CA GLY A 547 -44.09 -50.81 -5.18
C GLY A 547 -45.33 -51.28 -5.96
N ARG A 548 -45.73 -50.58 -7.03
CA ARG A 548 -46.83 -51.00 -7.93
C ARG A 548 -46.35 -51.78 -9.16
N GLU A 549 -45.06 -51.70 -9.49
CA GLU A 549 -44.43 -52.44 -10.59
C GLU A 549 -43.81 -53.79 -10.16
N ARG A 550 -43.80 -54.09 -8.86
CA ARG A 550 -43.51 -55.42 -8.29
C ARG A 550 -44.81 -56.10 -7.89
#